data_AF-A0A653DGZ4-F1
#
_entry.id   AF-A0A653DGZ4-F1
#
_cell.length_a   1.000
_cell.length_b   1.000
_cell.length_c   1.000
_cell.angle_alpha   90.00
_cell.angle_beta   90.00
_cell.angle_gamma   90.00
#
_symmetry.space_group_name_H-M   'P 1'
#
loop_
_entity.id
_entity.type
_entity.pdbx_description
1 polymer ?
#
loop_
_entity_poly.entity_id
_entity_poly.type
_entity_poly.pdbx_seq_one_letter_code
_entity_poly.pdbx_strand_id
1 'polypeptide(L)'
;MVLTDRSDVRIARNSKAQEKRQNGHQEANDKENRIGDLHHDVKIIDPSELLRPEPKFAQKPVSQYRDYSIDKNDPIKERVRKTYEAMHTNQTVKFVRDKMDEWCKFNHFKATMREALEKLNELVDESDPDVNIPNIVHAFQTAERIRKDYPNDDWFQLTGLIHDAGKILAMFDEPQWSVVGDTFVVGCDWSKNIVYRDESFKNNPDAENPEYK
;
A
#
# COMPACT_ATOMS: atom_id res chain seq x y z
N MET A 1 -9.04 -10.86 -91.74
CA MET A 1 -7.69 -10.74 -91.15
C MET A 1 -7.76 -9.64 -90.11
N VAL A 2 -8.08 -9.99 -88.85
CA VAL A 2 -8.42 -9.02 -87.80
C VAL A 2 -7.14 -8.66 -87.04
N LEU A 3 -6.74 -7.40 -87.16
CA LEU A 3 -5.74 -6.74 -86.34
C LEU A 3 -6.41 -6.41 -84.99
N THR A 4 -5.93 -6.97 -83.87
CA THR A 4 -6.29 -6.50 -82.53
C THR A 4 -5.14 -5.67 -81.97
N ASP A 5 -5.49 -4.43 -81.61
CA ASP A 5 -4.60 -3.37 -81.18
C ASP A 5 -3.96 -3.70 -79.83
N ARG A 6 -2.64 -3.50 -79.74
CA ARG A 6 -1.83 -3.75 -78.52
C ARG A 6 -2.03 -2.65 -77.46
N SER A 7 -2.76 -1.58 -77.77
CA SER A 7 -3.08 -0.48 -76.86
C SER A 7 -4.14 -0.88 -75.81
N ASP A 8 -5.19 -1.62 -76.20
CA ASP A 8 -6.33 -1.98 -75.35
C ASP A 8 -5.96 -2.95 -74.21
N VAL A 9 -5.02 -3.87 -74.46
CA VAL A 9 -4.55 -4.85 -73.47
C VAL A 9 -3.75 -4.18 -72.34
N ARG A 10 -3.07 -3.05 -72.61
CA ARG A 10 -2.31 -2.30 -71.60
C ARG A 10 -3.21 -1.49 -70.69
N ILE A 11 -4.28 -0.90 -71.22
CA ILE A 11 -5.24 -0.10 -70.45
C ILE A 11 -6.02 -0.98 -69.46
N ALA A 12 -6.49 -2.15 -69.91
CA ALA A 12 -7.22 -3.11 -69.05
C ALA A 12 -6.35 -3.72 -67.93
N ARG A 13 -5.03 -3.82 -68.13
CA ARG A 13 -4.09 -4.30 -67.09
C ARG A 13 -3.80 -3.22 -66.04
N ASN A 14 -3.73 -1.96 -66.43
CA ASN A 14 -3.52 -0.84 -65.50
C ASN A 14 -4.77 -0.56 -64.64
N SER A 15 -5.99 -0.67 -65.19
CA SER A 15 -7.21 -0.45 -64.39
C SER A 15 -7.40 -1.54 -63.33
N LYS A 16 -7.16 -2.82 -63.67
CA LYS A 16 -7.21 -3.94 -62.71
C LYS A 16 -6.13 -3.85 -61.63
N ALA A 17 -4.97 -3.25 -61.94
CA ALA A 17 -3.91 -3.03 -60.96
C ALA A 17 -4.24 -1.86 -60.02
N GLN A 18 -4.94 -0.82 -60.50
CA GLN A 18 -5.41 0.29 -59.66
C GLN A 18 -6.58 -0.12 -58.76
N GLU A 19 -7.55 -0.90 -59.25
CA GLU A 19 -8.65 -1.45 -58.43
C GLU A 19 -8.11 -2.38 -57.32
N LYS A 20 -7.14 -3.26 -57.63
CA LYS A 20 -6.52 -4.10 -56.60
C LYS A 20 -5.77 -3.31 -55.53
N ARG A 21 -5.15 -2.17 -55.90
CA ARG A 21 -4.46 -1.29 -54.94
C ARG A 21 -5.44 -0.48 -54.09
N GLN A 22 -6.54 -0.02 -54.67
CA GLN A 22 -7.60 0.67 -53.92
C GLN A 22 -8.33 -0.28 -52.96
N ASN A 23 -8.70 -1.48 -53.41
CA ASN A 23 -9.32 -2.50 -52.55
C ASN A 23 -8.35 -2.97 -51.45
N GLY A 24 -7.05 -3.09 -51.74
CA GLY A 24 -6.04 -3.43 -50.73
C GLY A 24 -5.80 -2.33 -49.68
N HIS A 25 -5.90 -1.05 -50.06
CA HIS A 25 -5.88 0.06 -49.11
C HIS A 25 -7.16 0.15 -48.27
N GLN A 26 -8.31 -0.20 -48.85
CA GLN A 26 -9.60 -0.19 -48.16
C GLN A 26 -9.72 -1.37 -47.19
N GLU A 27 -9.23 -2.57 -47.55
CA GLU A 27 -9.10 -3.71 -46.63
C GLU A 27 -8.04 -3.49 -45.54
N ALA A 28 -6.96 -2.74 -45.84
CA ALA A 28 -5.97 -2.37 -44.83
C ALA A 28 -6.54 -1.37 -43.82
N ASN A 29 -7.25 -0.33 -44.29
CA ASN A 29 -7.94 0.62 -43.43
C ASN A 29 -9.09 -0.02 -42.62
N ASP A 30 -9.82 -0.99 -43.20
CA ASP A 30 -10.85 -1.76 -42.49
C ASP A 30 -10.26 -2.76 -41.48
N LYS A 31 -9.00 -3.19 -41.65
CA LYS A 31 -8.26 -3.96 -40.66
C LYS A 31 -7.67 -3.08 -39.57
N GLU A 32 -7.16 -1.89 -39.90
CA GLU A 32 -6.67 -0.90 -38.95
C GLU A 32 -7.81 -0.38 -38.06
N ASN A 33 -9.01 -0.13 -38.63
CA ASN A 33 -10.23 0.20 -37.87
C ASN A 33 -10.83 -0.98 -37.09
N ARG A 34 -10.44 -2.23 -37.38
CA ARG A 34 -10.84 -3.41 -36.59
C ARG A 34 -9.84 -3.79 -35.49
N ILE A 35 -8.71 -3.09 -35.41
CA ILE A 35 -7.73 -3.22 -34.32
C ILE A 35 -7.99 -2.16 -33.23
N GLY A 36 -8.85 -1.16 -33.50
CA GLY A 36 -9.50 -0.35 -32.46
C GLY A 36 -10.60 -1.15 -31.76
N ASP A 37 -10.60 -1.12 -30.43
CA ASP A 37 -11.63 -1.68 -29.53
C ASP A 37 -11.67 -3.20 -29.32
N LEU A 38 -10.50 -3.84 -29.19
CA LEU A 38 -10.35 -4.95 -28.25
C LEU A 38 -9.53 -4.48 -27.04
N HIS A 39 -10.03 -3.44 -26.37
CA HIS A 39 -9.80 -3.31 -24.94
C HIS A 39 -10.47 -4.53 -24.30
N HIS A 40 -9.71 -5.62 -24.17
CA HIS A 40 -9.99 -6.56 -23.09
C HIS A 40 -9.85 -5.71 -21.83
N ASP A 41 -10.99 -5.27 -21.29
CA ASP A 41 -11.09 -4.86 -19.90
C ASP A 41 -10.65 -6.07 -19.09
N VAL A 42 -9.34 -6.20 -18.90
CA VAL A 42 -8.81 -7.02 -17.84
C VAL A 42 -9.36 -6.34 -16.61
N LYS A 43 -10.43 -6.92 -16.06
CA LYS A 43 -10.96 -6.56 -14.76
C LYS A 43 -9.90 -6.99 -13.74
N ILE A 44 -8.83 -6.20 -13.65
CA ILE A 44 -7.89 -6.25 -12.56
C ILE A 44 -8.69 -5.70 -11.39
N ILE A 45 -9.13 -6.61 -10.53
CA ILE A 45 -9.66 -6.23 -9.24
C ILE A 45 -8.49 -5.59 -8.51
N ASP A 46 -8.59 -4.29 -8.21
CA ASP A 46 -7.66 -3.63 -7.30
C ASP A 46 -7.96 -4.15 -5.89
N PRO A 47 -7.09 -5.00 -5.29
CA PRO A 47 -7.35 -5.55 -3.96
C PRO A 47 -7.43 -4.44 -2.90
N SER A 48 -6.83 -3.28 -3.17
CA SER A 48 -6.92 -2.10 -2.31
C SER A 48 -8.37 -1.62 -2.18
N GLU A 49 -9.18 -1.74 -3.25
CA GLU A 49 -10.58 -1.31 -3.25
C GLU A 49 -11.50 -2.19 -2.38
N LEU A 50 -11.16 -3.46 -2.17
CA LEU A 50 -11.98 -4.38 -1.37
C LEU A 50 -11.98 -4.05 0.13
N LEU A 51 -11.03 -3.23 0.57
CA LEU A 51 -10.78 -2.96 1.98
C LEU A 51 -10.61 -1.46 2.26
N ARG A 52 -11.07 -0.60 1.33
CA ARG A 52 -10.96 0.86 1.46
C ARG A 52 -11.93 1.40 2.53
N PRO A 53 -11.52 2.44 3.30
CA PRO A 53 -12.36 3.00 4.36
C PRO A 53 -13.45 3.97 3.85
N GLU A 54 -13.58 4.21 2.54
CA GLU A 54 -14.67 5.07 2.06
C GLU A 54 -16.02 4.38 2.22
N PRO A 55 -17.13 5.11 2.49
CA PRO A 55 -18.43 4.51 2.83
C PRO A 55 -18.97 3.47 1.84
N LYS A 56 -18.57 3.55 0.56
CA LYS A 56 -18.95 2.59 -0.49
C LYS A 56 -18.24 1.24 -0.39
N PHE A 57 -17.12 1.18 0.31
CA PHE A 57 -16.26 0.00 0.47
C PHE A 57 -15.99 -0.34 1.95
N ALA A 58 -16.32 0.58 2.87
CA ALA A 58 -16.14 0.42 4.31
C ALA A 58 -17.12 -0.62 4.85
N GLN A 59 -16.59 -1.62 5.55
CA GLN A 59 -17.39 -2.61 6.26
C GLN A 59 -17.99 -2.02 7.57
N LYS A 60 -17.47 -0.88 8.03
CA LYS A 60 -17.83 -0.24 9.30
C LYS A 60 -17.89 1.30 9.13
N PRO A 61 -18.78 2.02 9.84
CA PRO A 61 -18.83 3.48 9.81
C PRO A 61 -17.56 4.11 10.42
N VAL A 62 -17.22 5.33 9.99
CA VAL A 62 -16.01 6.07 10.45
C VAL A 62 -15.92 6.16 11.99
N SER A 63 -17.05 6.27 12.67
CA SER A 63 -17.12 6.34 14.14
C SER A 63 -16.73 5.05 14.87
N GLN A 64 -16.58 3.93 14.16
CA GLN A 64 -16.18 2.63 14.71
C GLN A 64 -14.72 2.28 14.41
N TYR A 65 -13.98 3.16 13.73
CA TYR A 65 -12.53 3.01 13.56
C TYR A 65 -11.81 3.39 14.85
N ARG A 66 -10.64 2.77 15.08
CA ARG A 66 -9.79 2.98 16.26
C ARG A 66 -10.54 2.77 17.58
N ASP A 67 -11.41 1.76 17.61
CA ASP A 67 -12.12 1.38 18.83
C ASP A 67 -11.21 0.58 19.77
N TYR A 68 -10.64 1.29 20.74
CA TYR A 68 -9.80 0.72 21.81
C TYR A 68 -10.60 0.31 23.06
N SER A 69 -11.92 0.18 22.98
CA SER A 69 -12.70 -0.35 24.12
C SER A 69 -12.20 -1.74 24.52
N ILE A 70 -12.20 -2.03 25.82
CA ILE A 70 -11.70 -3.30 26.35
C ILE A 70 -12.82 -4.34 26.22
N ASP A 71 -12.60 -5.35 25.38
CA ASP A 71 -13.40 -6.58 25.33
C ASP A 71 -12.47 -7.79 25.33
N LYS A 72 -12.48 -8.55 26.42
CA LYS A 72 -11.63 -9.73 26.60
C LYS A 72 -12.07 -10.92 25.75
N ASN A 73 -13.28 -10.90 25.21
CA ASN A 73 -13.81 -11.95 24.35
C ASN A 73 -13.50 -11.70 22.87
N ASP A 74 -13.08 -10.48 22.51
CA ASP A 74 -12.65 -10.15 21.16
C ASP A 74 -11.13 -10.39 21.03
N PRO A 75 -10.70 -11.38 20.23
CA PRO A 75 -9.29 -11.73 20.10
C PRO A 75 -8.44 -10.61 19.48
N ILE A 76 -9.02 -9.75 18.63
CA ILE A 76 -8.30 -8.62 18.02
C ILE A 76 -8.08 -7.54 19.08
N LYS A 77 -9.13 -7.17 19.82
CA LYS A 77 -9.00 -6.17 20.89
C LYS A 77 -8.04 -6.63 21.98
N GLU A 78 -8.07 -7.90 22.36
CA GLU A 78 -7.13 -8.44 23.36
C GLU A 78 -5.69 -8.48 22.83
N ARG A 79 -5.47 -8.79 21.54
CA ARG A 79 -4.15 -8.69 20.90
C ARG A 79 -3.62 -7.27 20.95
N VAL A 80 -4.41 -6.30 20.49
CA VAL A 80 -4.06 -4.87 20.49
C VAL A 80 -3.73 -4.40 21.90
N ARG A 81 -4.57 -4.73 22.89
CA ARG A 81 -4.36 -4.38 24.29
C ARG A 81 -3.04 -4.94 24.84
N LYS A 82 -2.72 -6.19 24.54
CA LYS A 82 -1.44 -6.82 24.95
C LYS A 82 -0.24 -6.17 24.29
N THR A 83 -0.34 -5.81 23.01
CA THR A 83 0.73 -5.11 22.28
C THR A 83 1.03 -3.76 22.92
N TYR A 84 0.00 -2.96 23.22
CA TYR A 84 0.17 -1.68 23.91
C TYR A 84 0.63 -1.85 25.37
N GLU A 85 0.15 -2.85 26.10
CA GLU A 85 0.63 -3.13 27.47
C GLU A 85 2.13 -3.46 27.48
N ALA A 86 2.59 -4.30 26.55
CA ALA A 86 4.00 -4.62 26.38
C ALA A 86 4.80 -3.38 25.93
N MET A 87 4.28 -2.59 25.01
CA MET A 87 4.91 -1.34 24.56
C MET A 87 5.11 -0.39 25.72
N HIS A 88 4.03 -0.05 26.42
CA HIS A 88 4.04 0.92 27.51
C HIS A 88 4.86 0.44 28.70
N THR A 89 5.02 -0.86 28.90
CA THR A 89 5.89 -1.41 29.94
C THR A 89 7.38 -1.28 29.59
N ASN A 90 7.76 -1.51 28.33
CA ASN A 90 9.16 -1.71 27.95
C ASN A 90 9.81 -0.54 27.18
N GLN A 91 9.01 0.34 26.57
CA GLN A 91 9.49 1.56 25.93
C GLN A 91 9.96 2.55 26.99
N THR A 92 11.27 2.55 27.23
CA THR A 92 11.98 3.43 28.17
C THR A 92 12.98 4.30 27.41
N VAL A 93 13.47 5.38 28.04
CA VAL A 93 14.54 6.21 27.48
C VAL A 93 15.76 5.36 27.13
N LYS A 94 16.12 4.41 28.00
CA LYS A 94 17.24 3.51 27.77
C LYS A 94 16.99 2.63 26.54
N PHE A 95 15.83 1.96 26.49
CA PHE A 95 15.47 1.07 25.38
C PHE A 95 15.50 1.80 24.03
N VAL A 96 14.90 3.00 23.96
CA VAL A 96 14.87 3.79 22.73
C VAL A 96 16.29 4.18 22.29
N ARG A 97 17.16 4.61 23.22
CA ARG A 97 18.56 4.92 22.90
C ARG A 97 19.31 3.69 22.38
N ASP A 98 19.16 2.55 23.05
CA ASP A 98 19.79 1.30 22.61
C ASP A 98 19.33 0.92 21.18
N LYS A 99 18.03 1.08 20.87
CA LYS A 99 17.47 0.79 19.54
C LYS A 99 17.94 1.78 18.48
N MET A 100 18.08 3.06 18.81
CA MET A 100 18.69 4.04 17.90
C MET A 100 20.15 3.68 17.58
N ASP A 101 20.93 3.33 18.61
CA ASP A 101 22.33 2.92 18.43
C ASP A 101 22.47 1.63 17.61
N GLU A 102 21.51 0.72 17.71
CA GLU A 102 21.41 -0.49 16.89
C GLU A 102 21.03 -0.14 15.44
N TRP A 103 19.84 0.42 15.22
CA TRP A 103 19.20 0.48 13.92
C TRP A 103 19.63 1.65 13.03
N CYS A 104 20.06 2.78 13.60
CA CYS A 104 20.51 3.94 12.81
C CYS A 104 21.88 3.73 12.13
N LYS A 105 22.48 2.54 12.27
CA LYS A 105 23.66 2.12 11.49
C LYS A 105 23.32 1.68 10.07
N PHE A 106 22.06 1.34 9.80
CA PHE A 106 21.55 0.91 8.49
C PHE A 106 22.38 -0.22 7.82
N ASN A 107 22.85 -1.18 8.63
CA ASN A 107 23.75 -2.27 8.20
C ASN A 107 23.14 -3.67 8.32
N HIS A 108 21.85 -3.78 8.66
CA HIS A 108 21.15 -5.06 8.87
C HIS A 108 20.63 -5.69 7.57
N PHE A 109 20.36 -4.87 6.56
CA PHE A 109 19.71 -5.31 5.33
C PHE A 109 19.98 -4.35 4.17
N LYS A 110 20.06 -4.89 2.95
CA LYS A 110 20.15 -4.10 1.73
C LYS A 110 19.15 -4.63 0.72
N ALA A 111 18.24 -3.77 0.29
CA ALA A 111 17.27 -4.05 -0.74
C ALA A 111 16.73 -2.77 -1.38
N THR A 112 16.04 -2.94 -2.49
CA THR A 112 15.19 -1.93 -3.09
C THR A 112 13.93 -1.71 -2.24
N MET A 113 13.28 -0.55 -2.41
CA MET A 113 12.03 -0.27 -1.73
C MET A 113 10.93 -1.30 -2.07
N ARG A 114 10.90 -1.78 -3.30
CA ARG A 114 9.94 -2.81 -3.73
C ARG A 114 10.15 -4.12 -2.95
N GLU A 115 11.38 -4.59 -2.84
CA GLU A 115 11.70 -5.81 -2.08
C GLU A 115 11.38 -5.64 -0.58
N ALA A 116 11.59 -4.45 -0.02
CA ALA A 116 11.20 -4.13 1.36
C ALA A 116 9.67 -4.19 1.54
N LEU A 117 8.90 -3.61 0.61
CA LEU A 117 7.43 -3.68 0.61
C LEU A 117 6.94 -5.12 0.42
N GLU A 118 7.55 -5.89 -0.46
CA GLU A 118 7.20 -7.31 -0.68
C GLU A 118 7.40 -8.16 0.58
N LYS A 119 8.39 -7.85 1.43
CA LYS A 119 8.54 -8.49 2.74
C LYS A 119 7.38 -8.18 3.71
N LEU A 120 6.73 -7.03 3.57
CA LEU A 120 5.55 -6.69 4.38
C LEU A 120 4.29 -7.51 4.02
N ASN A 121 4.36 -8.39 3.00
CA ASN A 121 3.31 -9.40 2.78
C ASN A 121 3.15 -10.36 3.97
N GLU A 122 4.21 -10.58 4.72
CA GLU A 122 4.23 -11.54 5.83
C GLU A 122 3.84 -10.88 7.18
N LEU A 123 3.66 -9.56 7.20
CA LEU A 123 3.34 -8.82 8.41
C LEU A 123 1.85 -8.50 8.51
N VAL A 124 1.25 -8.91 9.63
CA VAL A 124 -0.02 -8.37 10.12
C VAL A 124 0.28 -7.51 11.34
N ASP A 125 -0.19 -6.26 11.33
CA ASP A 125 0.01 -5.30 12.42
C ASP A 125 -0.83 -5.71 13.64
N GLU A 126 -0.16 -6.04 14.75
CA GLU A 126 -0.82 -6.48 15.98
C GLU A 126 -1.47 -5.34 16.78
N SER A 127 -1.09 -4.09 16.51
CA SER A 127 -1.58 -2.89 17.20
C SER A 127 -2.82 -2.26 16.54
N ASP A 128 -3.13 -2.68 15.31
CA ASP A 128 -4.27 -2.16 14.55
C ASP A 128 -5.56 -2.94 14.90
N PRO A 129 -6.61 -2.26 15.41
CA PRO A 129 -7.92 -2.88 15.68
C PRO A 129 -8.80 -3.03 14.44
N ASP A 130 -8.48 -2.35 13.34
CA ASP A 130 -9.29 -2.23 12.14
C ASP A 130 -8.78 -3.11 11.00
N VAL A 131 -7.49 -3.45 11.01
CA VAL A 131 -6.78 -4.11 9.90
C VAL A 131 -6.26 -5.48 10.33
N ASN A 132 -6.62 -6.52 9.57
CA ASN A 132 -6.10 -7.89 9.73
C ASN A 132 -5.66 -8.49 8.39
N ILE A 133 -5.04 -7.65 7.55
CA ILE A 133 -4.52 -7.99 6.23
C ILE A 133 -3.02 -7.71 6.16
N PRO A 134 -2.30 -8.25 5.16
CA PRO A 134 -0.90 -7.93 4.95
C PRO A 134 -0.64 -6.42 4.83
N ASN A 135 0.38 -5.91 5.51
CA ASN A 135 0.66 -4.48 5.59
C ASN A 135 1.00 -3.83 4.23
N ILE A 136 1.47 -4.60 3.25
CA ILE A 136 1.66 -4.09 1.88
C ILE A 136 0.34 -3.63 1.23
N VAL A 137 -0.79 -4.29 1.56
CA VAL A 137 -2.10 -3.90 1.00
C VAL A 137 -2.47 -2.52 1.54
N HIS A 138 -2.23 -2.27 2.83
CA HIS A 138 -2.40 -0.96 3.45
C HIS A 138 -1.55 0.11 2.76
N ALA A 139 -0.29 -0.18 2.46
CA ALA A 139 0.60 0.74 1.75
C ALA A 139 0.04 1.19 0.38
N PHE A 140 -0.47 0.24 -0.42
CA PHE A 140 -1.10 0.56 -1.71
C PHE A 140 -2.42 1.31 -1.55
N GLN A 141 -3.24 0.97 -0.54
CA GLN A 141 -4.48 1.70 -0.26
C GLN A 141 -4.23 3.18 0.05
N THR A 142 -3.24 3.45 0.90
CA THR A 142 -2.85 4.82 1.27
C THR A 142 -2.31 5.57 0.05
N ALA A 143 -1.39 4.97 -0.71
CA ALA A 143 -0.82 5.57 -1.91
C ALA A 143 -1.87 5.89 -2.98
N GLU A 144 -2.76 4.94 -3.29
CA GLU A 144 -3.79 5.11 -4.32
C GLU A 144 -4.87 6.11 -3.91
N ARG A 145 -5.19 6.19 -2.62
CA ARG A 145 -6.10 7.24 -2.11
C ARG A 145 -5.48 8.62 -2.27
N ILE A 146 -4.22 8.78 -1.91
CA ILE A 146 -3.48 10.03 -2.10
C ILE A 146 -3.40 10.37 -3.59
N ARG A 147 -3.11 9.40 -4.47
CA ARG A 147 -3.08 9.62 -5.92
C ARG A 147 -4.39 10.13 -6.48
N LYS A 148 -5.51 9.64 -5.94
CA LYS A 148 -6.84 10.08 -6.35
C LYS A 148 -7.17 11.51 -5.89
N ASP A 149 -6.84 11.83 -4.64
CA ASP A 149 -7.19 13.14 -4.05
C ASP A 149 -6.18 14.23 -4.43
N TYR A 150 -4.92 13.85 -4.67
CA TYR A 150 -3.76 14.70 -4.99
C TYR A 150 -3.01 14.16 -6.23
N PRO A 151 -3.62 14.20 -7.43
CA PRO A 151 -3.07 13.56 -8.62
C PRO A 151 -1.76 14.15 -9.13
N ASN A 152 -1.47 15.41 -8.78
CA ASN A 152 -0.25 16.11 -9.22
C ASN A 152 0.89 16.04 -8.20
N ASP A 153 0.66 15.48 -7.01
CA ASP A 153 1.65 15.39 -5.93
C ASP A 153 2.25 13.98 -5.86
N ASP A 154 3.09 13.65 -6.84
CA ASP A 154 3.75 12.35 -6.97
C ASP A 154 4.56 11.94 -5.71
N TRP A 155 5.26 12.89 -5.10
CA TRP A 155 5.98 12.70 -3.84
C TRP A 155 5.06 12.30 -2.69
N PHE A 156 3.80 12.77 -2.69
CA PHE A 156 2.86 12.45 -1.61
C PHE A 156 2.28 11.05 -1.80
N GLN A 157 2.06 10.65 -3.06
CA GLN A 157 1.67 9.28 -3.42
C GLN A 157 2.75 8.29 -2.98
N LEU A 158 4.02 8.60 -3.28
CA LEU A 158 5.15 7.80 -2.84
C LEU A 158 5.28 7.77 -1.32
N THR A 159 5.07 8.92 -0.65
CA THR A 159 5.06 8.99 0.83
C THR A 159 4.04 8.02 1.41
N GLY A 160 2.82 7.98 0.87
CA GLY A 160 1.80 7.01 1.26
C GLY A 160 2.22 5.56 1.06
N LEU A 161 2.95 5.26 -0.01
CA LEU A 161 3.43 3.91 -0.30
C LEU A 161 4.52 3.46 0.69
N ILE A 162 5.41 4.36 1.11
CA ILE A 162 6.61 3.99 1.90
C ILE A 162 6.49 4.30 3.39
N HIS A 163 5.41 4.94 3.85
CA HIS A 163 5.31 5.45 5.23
C HIS A 163 5.54 4.36 6.29
N ASP A 164 5.06 3.14 6.02
CA ASP A 164 5.13 1.99 6.92
C ASP A 164 6.28 1.03 6.58
N ALA A 165 7.19 1.39 5.66
CA ALA A 165 8.30 0.52 5.26
C ALA A 165 9.23 0.16 6.45
N GLY A 166 9.27 0.99 7.49
CA GLY A 166 10.00 0.74 8.72
C GLY A 166 9.49 -0.49 9.50
N LYS A 167 8.27 -0.96 9.26
CA LYS A 167 7.74 -2.16 9.90
C LYS A 167 8.49 -3.45 9.53
N ILE A 168 9.38 -3.38 8.53
CA ILE A 168 10.32 -4.45 8.21
C ILE A 168 11.18 -4.87 9.42
N LEU A 169 11.35 -4.01 10.43
CA LEU A 169 12.03 -4.36 11.68
C LEU A 169 11.43 -5.61 12.35
N ALA A 170 10.12 -5.84 12.23
CA ALA A 170 9.46 -7.04 12.75
C ALA A 170 9.93 -8.35 12.06
N MET A 171 10.59 -8.26 10.90
CA MET A 171 11.21 -9.40 10.21
C MET A 171 12.60 -9.76 10.73
N PHE A 172 13.14 -8.97 11.66
CA PHE A 172 14.46 -9.14 12.27
C PHE A 172 14.35 -9.41 13.77
N ASP A 173 13.37 -10.22 14.16
CA ASP A 173 13.12 -10.66 15.54
C ASP A 173 12.79 -9.52 16.53
N GLU A 174 12.52 -8.30 16.05
CA GLU A 174 11.97 -7.25 16.90
C GLU A 174 10.53 -7.57 17.27
N PRO A 175 10.17 -7.51 18.56
CA PRO A 175 8.79 -7.72 18.96
C PRO A 175 7.93 -6.57 18.41
N GLN A 176 6.71 -6.89 17.95
CA GLN A 176 5.85 -5.90 17.30
C GLN A 176 5.58 -4.65 18.16
N TRP A 177 5.50 -4.79 19.49
CA TRP A 177 5.32 -3.64 20.39
C TRP A 177 6.45 -2.59 20.29
N SER A 178 7.61 -2.96 19.76
CA SER A 178 8.74 -2.06 19.52
C SER A 178 8.80 -1.51 18.09
N VAL A 179 7.87 -1.90 17.22
CA VAL A 179 7.88 -1.62 15.78
C VAL A 179 6.61 -0.89 15.31
N VAL A 180 5.43 -1.30 15.81
CA VAL A 180 4.11 -0.80 15.36
C VAL A 180 3.39 -0.06 16.49
N GLY A 181 2.27 0.60 16.16
CA GLY A 181 1.37 1.24 17.11
C GLY A 181 1.61 2.73 17.32
N ASP A 182 0.71 3.35 18.09
CA ASP A 182 0.78 4.77 18.41
C ASP A 182 2.02 5.07 19.24
N THR A 183 2.76 6.10 18.84
CA THR A 183 3.98 6.55 19.52
C THR A 183 3.70 7.52 20.65
N PHE A 184 4.55 7.53 21.68
CA PHE A 184 4.55 8.51 22.76
C PHE A 184 5.97 8.97 23.08
N VAL A 185 6.10 10.11 23.77
CA VAL A 185 7.40 10.66 24.17
C VAL A 185 7.89 9.92 25.42
N VAL A 186 9.11 9.38 25.38
CA VAL A 186 9.80 8.83 26.55
C VAL A 186 10.61 9.92 27.26
N GLY A 187 10.88 9.75 28.56
CA GLY A 187 11.68 10.70 29.34
C GLY A 187 10.93 11.93 29.84
N CYS A 188 9.60 11.87 29.85
CA CYS A 188 8.71 12.85 30.46
C CYS A 188 7.44 12.17 30.97
N ASP A 189 6.59 12.92 31.68
CA ASP A 189 5.28 12.42 32.07
C ASP A 189 4.41 12.14 30.83
N TRP A 190 3.59 11.10 30.93
CA TRP A 190 2.82 10.56 29.83
C TRP A 190 1.46 11.25 29.72
N SER A 191 1.14 11.73 28.51
CA SER A 191 -0.14 12.36 28.20
C SER A 191 -1.35 11.47 28.49
N LYS A 192 -2.46 12.09 28.92
CA LYS A 192 -3.75 11.44 29.17
C LYS A 192 -4.41 10.88 27.90
N ASN A 193 -3.98 11.33 26.73
CA ASN A 193 -4.55 10.92 25.44
C ASN A 193 -3.90 9.65 24.87
N ILE A 194 -2.89 9.10 25.54
CA ILE A 194 -2.24 7.85 25.09
C ILE A 194 -3.23 6.70 25.26
N VAL A 195 -3.29 5.82 24.27
CA VAL A 195 -4.16 4.64 24.29
C VAL A 195 -3.82 3.78 25.52
N TYR A 196 -4.85 3.33 26.27
CA TYR A 196 -4.69 2.56 27.51
C TYR A 196 -3.86 3.20 28.65
N ARG A 197 -3.62 4.52 28.59
CA ARG A 197 -2.76 5.28 29.51
C ARG A 197 -2.94 4.95 31.00
N ASP A 198 -4.16 4.75 31.46
CA ASP A 198 -4.47 4.56 32.88
C ASP A 198 -4.08 3.17 33.40
N GLU A 199 -3.94 2.18 32.51
CA GLU A 199 -3.74 0.78 32.89
C GLU A 199 -2.37 0.23 32.49
N SER A 200 -1.83 0.64 31.35
CA SER A 200 -0.70 -0.04 30.70
C SER A 200 0.69 0.40 31.16
N PHE A 201 0.83 1.57 31.80
CA PHE A 201 2.12 2.13 32.22
C PHE A 201 2.57 1.70 33.62
N LYS A 202 1.75 0.94 34.35
CA LYS A 202 1.96 0.60 35.78
C LYS A 202 3.31 -0.10 36.05
N ASN A 203 3.83 -0.82 35.06
CA ASN A 203 5.05 -1.61 35.18
C ASN A 203 6.25 -0.97 34.48
N ASN A 204 6.11 0.26 33.93
CA ASN A 204 7.22 0.93 33.27
C ASN A 204 8.20 1.48 34.32
N PRO A 205 9.49 1.09 34.31
CA PRO A 205 10.46 1.54 35.30
C PRO A 205 10.77 3.04 35.22
N ASP A 206 10.55 3.70 34.07
CA ASP A 206 10.73 5.14 33.92
C ASP A 206 9.67 5.93 34.71
N ALA A 207 8.55 5.30 35.11
CA ALA A 207 7.55 5.91 36.00
C ALA A 207 8.12 6.32 37.36
N GLU A 208 9.20 5.68 37.80
CA GLU A 208 9.83 5.95 39.09
C GLU A 208 11.05 6.87 38.99
N ASN A 209 11.49 7.21 37.78
CA ASN A 209 12.63 8.09 37.60
C ASN A 209 12.22 9.56 37.84
N PRO A 210 12.79 10.24 38.86
CA PRO A 210 12.45 11.64 39.16
C PRO A 210 12.87 12.63 38.07
N GLU A 211 13.83 12.29 37.18
CA GLU A 211 14.24 13.16 36.08
C GLU A 211 13.20 13.25 34.97
N TYR A 212 12.24 12.32 34.93
CA TYR A 212 11.21 12.23 33.89
C TYR A 212 9.82 12.67 34.39
N LYS A 213 9.72 13.17 35.62
CA LYS A 213 8.47 13.62 36.27
C LYS A 213 8.28 15.13 36.17
#